data_AF-A0A7J6UGS7-F1
#
_entry.id   AF-A0A7J6UGS7-F1
#
_cell.length_a   1.000
_cell.length_b   1.000
_cell.length_c   1.000
_cell.angle_alpha   90.00
_cell.angle_beta   90.00
_cell.angle_gamma   90.00
#
_symmetry.space_group_name_H-M   'P 1'
#
loop_
_entity.id
_entity.type
_entity.pdbx_description
1 polymer ?
#
loop_
_entity_poly.entity_id
_entity_poly.type
_entity_poly.pdbx_seq_one_letter_code
_entity_poly.pdbx_strand_id
1 'polypeptide(L)'
;TWLLIKRVPDYRFSSELRNTMEYSYGGCVALDRALRRGDILAARLQEQLHANIHSGEIQKDDKRLLLLTKYTVRQLSYILRVPHDDFIFANFVWADFPLPSYPARPLPNRGALIDRSRPSRMPPIQRR
;
A
#
# COMPACT_ATOMS: atom_id res chain seq x y z
N THR A 1 20.19 13.38 14.34
CA THR A 1 19.07 13.83 13.49
C THR A 1 19.54 13.94 12.04
N TRP A 2 18.69 13.70 11.02
CA TRP A 2 19.06 13.78 9.58
C TRP A 2 19.75 15.12 9.21
N LEU A 3 19.33 16.23 9.83
CA LEU A 3 19.94 17.55 9.66
C LEU A 3 21.41 17.61 10.09
N LEU A 4 21.81 16.85 11.12
CA LEU A 4 23.22 16.73 11.55
C LEU A 4 24.05 15.94 10.52
N ILE A 5 23.46 14.88 9.95
CA ILE A 5 24.11 14.08 8.88
C ILE A 5 24.31 14.95 7.63
N LYS A 6 23.34 15.81 7.31
CA LYS A 6 23.41 16.77 6.21
C LYS A 6 24.28 18.00 6.51
N ARG A 7 24.90 18.08 7.70
CA ARG A 7 25.78 19.18 8.13
C ARG A 7 25.13 20.56 7.92
N VAL A 8 23.84 20.67 8.26
CA VAL A 8 23.12 21.95 8.17
C VAL A 8 23.78 22.96 9.13
N PRO A 9 24.14 24.16 8.67
CA PRO A 9 24.75 25.17 9.53
C PRO A 9 23.82 25.59 10.68
N ASP A 10 24.38 25.87 11.85
CA ASP A 10 23.62 26.22 13.07
C ASP A 10 22.65 27.40 12.84
N TYR A 11 23.08 28.41 12.08
CA TYR A 11 22.27 29.59 11.78
C TYR A 11 21.03 29.30 10.92
N ARG A 12 20.97 28.16 10.21
CA ARG A 12 19.80 27.69 9.45
C ARG A 12 19.08 26.52 10.12
N PHE A 13 19.63 25.98 11.20
CA PHE A 13 19.14 24.73 11.77
C PHE A 13 17.65 24.80 12.14
N SER A 14 17.23 25.89 12.79
CA SER A 14 15.83 26.09 13.19
C SER A 14 14.86 26.20 12.01
N SER A 15 15.25 26.88 10.94
CA SER A 15 14.41 26.99 9.73
C SER A 15 14.32 25.68 8.97
N GLU A 16 15.44 24.96 8.82
CA GLU A 16 15.44 23.65 8.15
C GLU A 16 14.70 22.58 8.96
N LEU A 17 14.79 22.66 10.30
CA LEU A 17 13.99 21.81 11.19
C LEU A 17 12.50 22.07 10.97
N ARG A 18 12.08 23.34 10.92
CA ARG A 18 10.69 23.71 10.65
C ARG A 18 10.23 23.20 9.28
N ASN A 19 11.03 23.41 8.24
CA ASN A 19 10.73 22.91 6.88
C ASN A 19 10.57 21.38 6.87
N THR A 20 11.45 20.66 7.57
CA THR A 20 11.38 19.19 7.66
C THR A 20 10.11 18.73 8.38
N MET A 21 9.73 19.41 9.46
CA MET A 21 8.49 19.12 10.19
C MET A 21 7.25 19.41 9.33
N GLU A 22 7.23 20.54 8.63
CA GLU A 22 6.13 20.92 7.74
C GLU A 22 5.97 19.92 6.57
N TYR A 23 7.08 19.50 5.95
CA TYR A 23 7.06 18.48 4.90
C TYR A 23 6.57 17.13 5.43
N SER A 24 7.08 16.69 6.60
CA SER A 24 6.67 15.43 7.21
C SER A 24 5.18 15.41 7.56
N TYR A 25 4.69 16.49 8.17
CA TYR A 25 3.28 16.64 8.51
C TYR A 25 2.39 16.68 7.26
N GLY A 26 2.80 17.43 6.23
CA GLY A 26 2.10 17.49 4.94
C GLY A 26 1.95 16.10 4.30
N GLY A 27 3.02 15.30 4.32
CA GLY A 27 3.00 13.91 3.86
C GLY A 27 2.00 13.05 4.65
N CYS A 28 1.99 13.14 5.98
CA CYS A 28 1.04 12.42 6.83
C CYS A 28 -0.43 12.77 6.50
N VAL A 29 -0.74 14.07 6.35
CA VAL A 29 -2.09 14.53 5.99
C VAL A 29 -2.50 14.05 4.60
N ALA A 30 -1.56 14.05 3.64
CA ALA A 30 -1.82 13.56 2.29
C ALA A 30 -2.13 12.07 2.27
N LEU A 31 -1.39 11.27 3.05
CA LEU A 31 -1.64 9.84 3.24
C LEU A 31 -3.00 9.58 3.90
N ASP A 32 -3.33 10.28 5.00
CA ASP A 32 -4.64 10.15 5.66
C ASP A 32 -5.80 10.42 4.68
N ARG A 33 -5.71 11.51 3.91
CA ARG A 33 -6.71 11.84 2.87
C ARG A 33 -6.80 10.79 1.77
N ALA A 34 -5.69 10.15 1.40
CA ALA A 34 -5.68 9.05 0.43
C ALA A 34 -6.45 7.82 0.97
N LEU A 35 -6.33 7.56 2.27
CA LEU A 35 -6.92 6.39 2.92
C LEU A 35 -8.44 6.51 3.19
N ARG A 36 -9.01 7.71 3.21
CA ARG A 36 -10.43 7.95 3.51
C ARG A 36 -11.45 7.42 2.48
N ARG A 37 -11.05 7.13 1.23
CA ARG A 37 -11.97 6.63 0.19
C ARG A 37 -11.52 5.25 -0.27
N GLY A 38 -12.40 4.26 -0.15
CA GLY A 38 -12.07 2.85 -0.42
C GLY A 38 -11.90 2.52 -1.91
N ASP A 39 -12.59 3.23 -2.78
CA ASP A 39 -12.86 2.78 -4.16
C ASP A 39 -11.62 2.80 -5.08
N ILE A 40 -10.59 3.58 -4.72
CA ILE A 40 -9.34 3.76 -5.50
C ILE A 40 -8.13 3.89 -4.55
N LEU A 41 -8.19 3.22 -3.40
CA LEU A 41 -7.20 3.37 -2.32
C LEU A 41 -5.75 3.16 -2.79
N ALA A 42 -5.51 2.08 -3.54
CA ALA A 42 -4.14 1.70 -3.94
C ALA A 42 -3.49 2.70 -4.89
N ALA A 43 -4.18 3.16 -5.94
CA ALA A 43 -3.59 4.10 -6.90
C ALA A 43 -3.38 5.48 -6.27
N ARG A 44 -4.31 5.97 -5.45
CA ARG A 44 -4.15 7.24 -4.71
C ARG A 44 -2.99 7.16 -3.73
N LEU A 45 -2.87 6.04 -3.01
CA LEU A 45 -1.77 5.82 -2.08
C LEU A 45 -0.43 5.77 -2.82
N GLN A 46 -0.37 5.10 -3.96
CA GLN A 46 0.80 5.05 -4.83
C GLN A 46 1.24 6.45 -5.26
N GLU A 47 0.31 7.32 -5.68
CA GLU A 47 0.60 8.71 -6.03
C GLU A 47 1.16 9.50 -4.84
N GLN A 48 0.58 9.35 -3.65
CA GLN A 48 1.08 10.06 -2.47
C GLN A 48 2.45 9.56 -2.03
N LEU A 49 2.71 8.25 -2.10
CA LEU A 49 4.04 7.69 -1.80
C LEU A 49 5.07 8.14 -2.83
N HIS A 50 4.70 8.22 -4.11
CA HIS A 50 5.56 8.73 -5.18
C HIS A 50 5.97 10.19 -4.94
N ALA A 51 5.00 11.04 -4.58
CA ALA A 51 5.21 12.46 -4.37
C ALA A 51 5.96 12.78 -3.06
N ASN A 52 5.64 12.08 -1.96
CA ASN A 52 6.12 12.45 -0.62
C ASN A 52 7.32 11.63 -0.12
N ILE A 53 7.56 10.43 -0.65
CA ILE A 53 8.71 9.59 -0.25
C ILE A 53 9.80 9.63 -1.31
N HIS A 54 9.43 9.49 -2.57
CA HIS A 54 10.40 9.47 -3.67
C HIS A 54 10.58 10.81 -4.35
N SER A 55 9.81 11.85 -4.00
CA SER A 55 9.89 13.18 -4.62
C SER A 55 9.90 13.16 -6.15
N GLY A 56 9.27 12.16 -6.77
CA GLY A 56 9.28 11.98 -8.22
C GLY A 56 10.55 11.37 -8.83
N GLU A 57 11.55 10.97 -8.04
CA GLU A 57 12.84 10.43 -8.53
C GLU A 57 12.71 9.09 -9.28
N ILE A 58 11.67 8.32 -8.97
CA ILE A 58 11.38 7.03 -9.63
C ILE A 58 10.18 7.15 -10.57
N GLN A 59 10.09 6.25 -11.56
CA GLN A 59 8.92 6.19 -12.43
C GLN A 59 7.68 5.70 -11.66
N LYS A 60 6.49 6.14 -12.07
CA LYS A 60 5.22 5.72 -11.43
C LYS A 60 4.98 4.20 -11.53
N ASP A 61 5.45 3.57 -12.58
CA ASP A 61 5.33 2.12 -12.81
C ASP A 61 6.50 1.30 -12.22
N ASP A 62 7.38 1.93 -11.42
CA ASP A 62 8.47 1.22 -10.77
C ASP A 62 7.94 0.14 -9.81
N LYS A 63 8.48 -1.08 -9.94
CA LYS A 63 8.13 -2.23 -9.10
C LYS A 63 8.32 -1.94 -7.62
N ARG A 64 9.31 -1.13 -7.23
CA ARG A 64 9.59 -0.74 -5.84
C ARG A 64 8.44 0.08 -5.26
N LEU A 65 7.89 1.01 -6.05
CA LEU A 65 6.75 1.83 -5.65
C LEU A 65 5.48 0.99 -5.48
N LEU A 66 5.26 0.04 -6.40
CA LEU A 66 4.16 -0.91 -6.31
C LEU A 66 4.27 -1.79 -5.06
N LEU A 67 5.46 -2.31 -4.75
CA LEU A 67 5.72 -3.11 -3.55
C LEU A 67 5.50 -2.30 -2.27
N LEU A 68 5.98 -1.05 -2.23
CA LEU A 68 5.77 -0.15 -1.11
C LEU A 68 4.28 0.12 -0.88
N THR A 69 3.53 0.38 -1.96
CA THR A 69 2.08 0.61 -1.88
C THR A 69 1.35 -0.61 -1.30
N LYS A 70 1.68 -1.82 -1.77
CA LYS A 70 1.13 -3.08 -1.22
C LYS A 70 1.46 -3.25 0.25
N TYR A 71 2.70 -2.96 0.62
CA TYR A 71 3.17 -3.03 2.00
C TYR A 71 2.39 -2.07 2.91
N THR A 72 2.21 -0.82 2.50
CA THR A 72 1.46 0.17 3.28
C THR A 72 -0.01 -0.24 3.49
N VAL A 73 -0.68 -0.77 2.46
CA VAL A 73 -2.06 -1.27 2.59
C VAL A 73 -2.12 -2.47 3.54
N ARG A 74 -1.18 -3.40 3.44
CA ARG A 74 -1.09 -4.55 4.36
C ARG A 74 -0.85 -4.09 5.79
N GLN A 75 0.03 -3.11 6.00
CA GLN A 75 0.34 -2.61 7.33
C GLN A 75 -0.87 -1.92 7.96
N LEU A 76 -1.59 -1.09 7.20
CA LEU A 76 -2.82 -0.49 7.67
C LEU A 76 -3.86 -1.55 8.04
N SER A 77 -4.05 -2.54 7.17
CA SER A 77 -5.00 -3.64 7.42
C SER A 77 -4.64 -4.47 8.64
N TYR A 78 -3.34 -4.64 8.92
CA TYR A 78 -2.84 -5.33 10.11
C TYR A 78 -3.09 -4.50 11.37
N ILE A 79 -2.65 -3.24 11.40
CA ILE A 79 -2.79 -2.34 12.56
C ILE A 79 -4.25 -2.19 12.97
N LEU A 80 -5.18 -2.03 12.01
CA LEU A 80 -6.61 -1.90 12.29
C LEU A 80 -7.24 -3.16 12.92
N ARG A 81 -6.54 -4.30 12.90
CA ARG A 81 -6.98 -5.57 13.50
C ARG A 81 -6.26 -5.91 14.81
N VAL A 82 -5.23 -5.15 15.18
CA VAL A 82 -4.52 -5.36 16.44
C VAL A 82 -5.47 -5.00 17.60
N PRO A 83 -5.60 -5.84 18.63
CA PRO A 83 -6.38 -5.50 19.82
C PRO A 83 -5.90 -4.20 20.44
N HIS A 84 -6.82 -3.44 21.04
CA HIS A 84 -6.50 -2.14 21.63
C HIS A 84 -5.34 -2.22 22.64
N ASP A 85 -5.38 -3.21 23.53
CA ASP A 85 -4.35 -3.38 24.57
C ASP A 85 -2.98 -3.68 23.95
N ASP A 86 -2.93 -4.60 22.99
CA ASP A 86 -1.70 -4.90 22.26
C ASP A 86 -1.17 -3.69 21.47
N PHE A 87 -2.05 -2.86 20.92
CA PHE A 87 -1.65 -1.66 20.21
C PHE A 87 -1.04 -0.62 21.15
N ILE A 88 -1.68 -0.35 22.30
CA ILE A 88 -1.19 0.64 23.29
C ILE A 88 0.15 0.23 23.88
N PHE A 89 0.36 -1.06 24.14
CA PHE A 89 1.63 -1.57 24.66
C PHE A 89 2.67 -1.87 23.58
N ALA A 90 2.38 -1.53 22.31
CA ALA A 90 3.22 -1.85 21.16
C ALA A 90 3.60 -3.35 21.08
N ASN A 91 2.70 -4.21 21.54
CA ASN A 91 2.83 -5.67 21.53
C ASN A 91 2.36 -6.25 20.19
N PHE A 92 2.97 -5.79 19.10
CA PHE A 92 2.69 -6.30 17.75
C PHE A 92 3.96 -6.27 16.89
N VAL A 93 3.96 -7.07 15.82
CA VAL A 93 5.09 -7.12 14.88
C VAL A 93 4.67 -6.44 13.58
N TRP A 94 5.54 -5.61 13.03
CA TRP A 94 5.33 -5.01 11.71
C TRP A 94 5.21 -6.12 10.65
N ALA A 95 4.45 -5.86 9.59
CA ALA A 95 4.46 -6.78 8.45
C ALA A 95 5.90 -6.90 7.89
N ASP A 96 6.27 -8.08 7.40
CA ASP A 96 7.58 -8.25 6.75
C ASP A 96 7.67 -7.47 5.42
N PHE A 97 8.85 -6.89 5.17
CA PHE A 97 9.24 -6.31 3.89
C PHE A 97 10.68 -6.71 3.53
N PRO A 98 10.96 -7.32 2.36
CA PRO A 98 10.05 -7.63 1.26
C PRO A 98 9.09 -8.79 1.59
N LEU A 99 8.02 -8.92 0.79
CA LEU A 99 7.11 -10.05 0.88
C LEU A 99 7.91 -11.37 0.78
N PRO A 100 7.66 -12.36 1.65
CA PRO A 100 8.03 -13.74 1.33
C PRO A 100 7.44 -14.06 -0.05
N SER A 101 8.17 -14.77 -0.90
CA SER A 101 7.71 -15.15 -2.23
C SER A 101 6.40 -15.93 -2.13
N TYR A 102 5.26 -15.25 -2.16
CA TYR A 102 3.96 -15.90 -2.20
C TYR A 102 3.89 -16.67 -3.52
N PRO A 103 3.49 -17.96 -3.50
CA PRO A 103 3.21 -18.65 -4.75
C PRO A 103 2.17 -17.84 -5.52
N ALA A 104 2.44 -17.60 -6.80
CA ALA A 104 1.58 -16.79 -7.66
C ALA A 104 0.15 -17.29 -7.55
N ARG A 105 -0.74 -16.49 -6.93
CA ARG A 105 -2.17 -16.80 -6.94
C ARG A 105 -2.58 -16.78 -8.41
N PRO A 106 -3.18 -17.85 -8.96
CA PRO A 106 -3.69 -17.83 -10.32
C PRO A 106 -4.62 -16.61 -10.43
N LEU A 107 -4.36 -15.77 -11.43
CA LEU A 107 -5.27 -14.69 -11.77
C LEU A 107 -6.66 -15.32 -11.95
N PRO A 108 -7.74 -14.74 -11.40
CA PRO A 108 -9.09 -15.20 -11.74
C PRO A 108 -9.19 -15.11 -13.26
N ASN A 109 -9.41 -16.27 -13.91
CA ASN A 109 -9.50 -16.39 -15.36
C ASN A 109 -10.43 -15.29 -15.89
N ARG A 110 -9.87 -14.27 -16.55
CA ARG A 110 -10.64 -13.23 -17.25
C ARG A 110 -11.55 -13.80 -18.35
N GLY A 111 -11.44 -15.10 -18.65
CA GLY A 111 -12.32 -15.85 -19.55
C GLY A 111 -13.53 -16.54 -18.89
N ALA A 112 -13.76 -16.41 -17.58
CA ALA A 112 -14.96 -16.94 -16.94
C ALA A 112 -16.13 -15.92 -16.93
N LEU A 113 -16.14 -15.00 -17.91
CA LEU A 113 -17.38 -14.31 -18.27
C LEU A 113 -18.27 -15.37 -18.92
N ILE A 114 -19.24 -15.83 -18.14
CA ILE A 114 -20.23 -16.87 -18.42
C ILE A 114 -20.66 -16.82 -19.90
N ASP A 115 -20.13 -17.72 -20.71
CA ASP A 115 -20.65 -17.98 -22.04
C ASP A 115 -22.00 -18.71 -21.88
N ARG A 116 -23.08 -17.93 -21.86
CA ARG A 116 -24.47 -18.43 -21.77
C ARG A 116 -24.95 -19.14 -23.05
N SER A 117 -24.08 -19.42 -24.02
CA SER A 117 -24.49 -19.97 -25.31
C SER A 117 -24.41 -21.51 -25.45
N ARG A 118 -24.00 -22.26 -24.41
CA ARG A 118 -24.05 -23.73 -24.46
C ARG A 118 -25.36 -24.29 -23.88
N PRO A 119 -26.21 -24.97 -24.68
CA PRO A 119 -27.35 -25.69 -24.13
C PRO A 119 -26.87 -26.88 -23.29
N SER A 120 -27.52 -27.06 -22.15
CA SER A 120 -27.33 -28.16 -21.21
C SER A 120 -27.48 -29.51 -21.93
N ARG A 121 -26.40 -30.30 -22.01
CA ARG A 121 -26.48 -31.70 -22.44
C ARG A 121 -27.33 -32.47 -21.43
N MET A 122 -28.52 -32.91 -21.85
CA MET A 122 -29.33 -33.87 -21.08
C MET A 122 -28.58 -35.20 -20.95
N PRO A 123 -28.74 -35.92 -19.82
CA PRO A 123 -28.19 -37.26 -19.67
C PRO A 123 -28.98 -38.28 -20.52
N PRO A 124 -28.35 -39.37 -20.96
CA PRO A 124 -29.00 -40.35 -21.84
C PRO A 124 -30.05 -41.17 -21.10
N ILE A 125 -31.25 -41.23 -21.69
CA ILE A 125 -32.35 -42.11 -21.29
C ILE A 125 -31.92 -43.56 -21.54
N GLN A 126 -31.79 -44.36 -20.47
CA GLN A 126 -31.69 -45.81 -20.58
C GLN A 126 -33.05 -46.37 -20.99
N ARG A 127 -33.14 -46.93 -22.21
CA ARG A 127 -34.26 -47.80 -22.61
C ARG A 127 -33.93 -49.24 -22.21
N ARG A 128 -34.80 -49.86 -21.44
CA ARG A 128 -34.98 -51.32 -21.40
C ARG A 128 -36.13 -51.69 -22.33
#